data_AF-A0A933YEY4-F1
#
_entry.id   AF-A0A933YEY4-F1
#
_cell.length_a   1.000
_cell.length_b   1.000
_cell.length_c   1.000
_cell.angle_alpha   90.00
_cell.angle_beta   90.00
_cell.angle_gamma   90.00
#
_symmetry.space_group_name_H-M   'P 1'
#
loop_
_entity.id
_entity.type
_entity.pdbx_description
1 polymer ?
#
loop_
_entity_poly.entity_id
_entity_poly.type
_entity_poly.pdbx_seq_one_letter_code
_entity_poly.pdbx_strand_id
1 'polypeptide(L)' 'MNNILTQNDIRHVDYKDVDLLKQFVNAHGRMVSRRRASLTSKQQRAVEAAVKRARFMALLPYIAK' A
#
# COMPACT_ATOMS: atom_id res chain seq x y z
N MET A 1 14.51 10.19 -1.19
CA MET A 1 13.11 9.80 -0.90
C MET A 1 12.63 9.00 -2.10
N ASN A 2 12.48 7.69 -1.94
CA ASN A 2 12.33 6.77 -3.07
C ASN A 2 10.85 6.41 -3.25
N ASN A 3 10.29 6.74 -4.41
CA ASN A 3 8.93 6.35 -4.80
C ASN A 3 9.00 4.98 -5.48
N ILE A 4 8.68 3.92 -4.73
CA ILE A 4 8.84 2.55 -5.22
C ILE A 4 7.97 2.23 -6.44
N LEU A 5 6.79 2.85 -6.55
CA LEU A 5 5.88 2.61 -7.67
C LEU A 5 6.46 3.17 -8.97
N THR A 6 7.05 4.37 -8.90
CA THR A 6 7.68 4.99 -10.07
C THR A 6 9.01 4.32 -10.43
N GLN A 7 9.77 3.84 -9.44
CA GLN A 7 11.06 3.18 -9.69
C GLN A 7 10.91 1.84 -10.40
N ASN A 8 9.83 1.10 -10.11
CA ASN A 8 9.58 -0.22 -10.69
C ASN A 8 8.60 -0.19 -11.88
N ASP A 9 8.33 0.98 -12.46
CA ASP A 9 7.29 1.23 -13.51
C ASP A 9 5.93 0.57 -13.20
N ILE A 10 5.52 0.59 -11.93
CA ILE A 10 4.25 0.03 -11.49
C ILE A 10 3.13 1.01 -11.79
N ARG A 11 2.36 0.73 -12.84
CA ARG A 11 1.23 1.57 -13.29
C ARG A 11 -0.09 1.23 -12.60
N HIS A 12 -0.23 -0.01 -12.15
CA HIS A 12 -1.43 -0.51 -11.47
C HIS A 12 -1.05 -1.15 -10.14
N VAL A 13 -1.81 -0.86 -9.09
CA VAL A 13 -1.62 -1.46 -7.77
C VAL A 13 -2.77 -2.45 -7.54
N ASP A 14 -2.49 -3.74 -7.75
CA ASP A 14 -3.47 -4.79 -7.50
C ASP A 14 -3.59 -5.05 -5.99
N TYR A 15 -4.80 -5.36 -5.52
CA TYR A 15 -5.02 -5.78 -4.14
C TYR A 15 -4.45 -7.17 -3.84
N LYS A 16 -4.17 -7.96 -4.88
CA LYS A 16 -3.58 -9.30 -4.78
C LYS A 16 -2.06 -9.29 -4.58
N ASP A 17 -1.38 -8.19 -4.89
CA ASP A 17 0.07 -8.04 -4.72
C ASP A 17 0.42 -7.75 -3.25
N VAL A 18 0.16 -8.72 -2.38
CA VAL A 18 0.29 -8.55 -0.92
C VAL A 18 1.68 -8.09 -0.52
N ASP A 19 2.73 -8.57 -1.17
CA ASP A 19 4.11 -8.21 -0.83
C ASP A 19 4.46 -6.76 -1.19
N LEU A 20 3.88 -6.22 -2.26
CA LEU A 20 3.94 -4.80 -2.56
C LEU A 20 3.16 -4.00 -1.51
N LEU A 21 1.95 -4.43 -1.18
CA LEU A 21 1.07 -3.71 -0.25
C LEU A 21 1.59 -3.67 1.18
N LYS A 22 2.28 -4.72 1.64
CA LYS A 22 2.92 -4.77 2.96
C LYS A 22 3.89 -3.60 3.18
N GLN A 23 4.52 -3.08 2.13
CA GLN A 23 5.43 -1.94 2.24
C GLN A 23 4.72 -0.63 2.59
N PHE A 24 3.42 -0.55 2.34
CA PHE A 24 2.58 0.62 2.64
C PHE A 24 1.79 0.46 3.96
N VAL A 25 2.07 -0.59 4.73
CA VAL A 25 1.45 -0.85 6.03
C VAL A 25 2.56 -0.97 7.07
N ASN A 26 2.33 -0.46 8.29
CA ASN A 26 3.27 -0.61 9.38
C ASN A 26 3.07 -1.95 10.12
N ALA A 27 3.96 -2.26 11.07
CA ALA A 27 3.90 -3.49 11.86
C ALA A 27 2.55 -3.69 12.59
N HIS A 28 1.86 -2.61 12.97
CA HIS A 28 0.54 -2.65 13.62
C HIS A 28 -0.64 -2.79 12.65
N GLY A 29 -0.37 -2.97 11.35
CA GLY A 29 -1.43 -3.06 10.35
C GLY A 29 -2.04 -1.72 9.95
N ARG A 30 -1.48 -0.57 10.35
CA ARG A 30 -1.95 0.77 9.92
C ARG A 30 -1.26 1.20 8.63
N MET A 31 -1.99 1.88 7.74
CA MET A 31 -1.39 2.42 6.51
C MET A 31 -0.39 3.53 6.85
N VAL A 32 0.74 3.53 6.14
CA VAL A 32 1.76 4.58 6.28
C VAL A 32 1.29 5.86 5.59
N SER A 33 1.76 7.01 6.08
CA SER A 33 1.42 8.29 5.47
C SER A 33 2.07 8.43 4.10
N ARG A 34 1.40 9.19 3.21
CA ARG A 34 1.90 9.54 1.87
C ARG A 34 3.34 10.07 1.90
N ARG A 35 3.66 10.92 2.89
CA ARG A 35 4.99 11.51 3.04
C ARG A 35 6.04 10.45 3.33
N ARG A 36 5.74 9.48 4.20
CA ARG A 36 6.65 8.36 4.52
C ARG A 36 6.88 7.46 3.31
N ALA A 37 5.82 7.18 2.55
CA ALA A 37 5.88 6.35 1.34
C ALA A 37 6.42 7.10 0.09
N SER A 38 6.71 8.40 0.19
CA SER A 38 7.15 9.24 -0.93
C SER A 38 6.25 9.16 -2.18
N LEU A 39 4.93 9.01 -1.97
CA LEU A 39 3.94 8.86 -3.06
C LEU A 39 3.31 10.20 -3.47
N THR A 40 2.90 10.27 -4.74
CA THR A 40 1.97 11.30 -5.19
C THR A 40 0.58 11.07 -4.61
N SER A 41 -0.27 12.09 -4.59
CA SER A 41 -1.66 11.95 -4.11
C SER A 41 -2.47 10.94 -4.92
N LYS A 42 -2.20 10.80 -6.23
CA LYS A 42 -2.86 9.82 -7.11
C LYS A 42 -2.45 8.39 -6.75
N GLN A 43 -1.15 8.15 -6.58
CA GLN A 43 -0.61 6.86 -6.17
C GLN A 43 -1.11 6.44 -4.79
N GLN A 44 -1.12 7.37 -3.83
CA GLN A 44 -1.63 7.11 -2.48
C GLN A 44 -3.09 6.60 -2.51
N ARG A 45 -3.97 7.25 -3.29
CA ARG A 45 -5.37 6.81 -3.44
C ARG A 45 -5.48 5.41 -4.06
N ALA A 46 -4.63 5.10 -5.04
CA ALA A 46 -4.60 3.77 -5.65
C ALA A 46 -4.19 2.69 -4.65
N VAL A 47 -3.12 2.94 -3.89
CA VAL A 47 -2.64 2.06 -2.81
C VAL A 47 -3.71 1.89 -1.73
N GLU A 48 -4.34 2.97 -1.29
CA GLU A 48 -5.41 2.90 -0.26
C GLU A 48 -6.59 2.04 -0.71
N ALA A 49 -7.01 2.17 -1.97
CA ALA A 49 -8.09 1.35 -2.52
C ALA A 49 -7.68 -0.12 -2.58
N ALA A 50 -6.44 -0.42 -3.00
CA ALA A 50 -5.91 -1.78 -3.04
C ALA A 50 -5.77 -2.39 -1.63
N VAL A 51 -5.21 -1.67 -0.66
CA VAL A 51 -5.08 -2.12 0.73
C VAL A 51 -6.45 -2.39 1.36
N LYS A 52 -7.45 -1.51 1.13
CA LYS A 52 -8.80 -1.72 1.66
C LYS A 52 -9.45 -2.99 1.08
N ARG A 53 -9.29 -3.24 -0.23
CA ARG A 53 -9.76 -4.49 -0.87
C ARG A 53 -9.02 -5.71 -0.33
N ALA A 54 -7.69 -5.65 -0.22
CA ALA A 54 -6.88 -6.74 0.32
C ALA A 54 -7.30 -7.11 1.75
N ARG A 55 -7.62 -6.11 2.58
CA ARG A 55 -8.14 -6.32 3.94
C ARG A 55 -9.51 -6.99 3.96
N PHE A 56 -10.42 -6.56 3.08
CA PHE A 56 -11.74 -7.19 2.96
C PHE A 56 -11.63 -8.66 2.53
N MET A 57 -10.66 -8.98 1.68
CA MET A 57 -10.37 -10.33 1.21
C MET A 57 -9.49 -11.15 2.18
N ALA A 58 -9.27 -10.66 3.41
CA ALA A 58 -8.42 -11.29 4.43
C ALA A 58 -6.93 -11.51 4.03
N LEU A 59 -6.44 -10.82 2.99
CA LEU A 59 -5.04 -10.87 2.55
C LEU A 59 -4.13 -9.98 3.40
N LEU A 60 -4.68 -8.94 4.02
CA LEU A 60 -3.98 -8.05 4.94
C LEU A 60 -4.80 -7.82 6.21
N PRO A 61 -4.16 -7.69 7.38
CA PRO A 61 -4.87 -7.37 8.60
C PRO A 61 -5.30 -5.89 8.64
N TYR A 62 -6.43 -5.63 9.31
CA TYR A 62 -6.81 -4.27 9.71
C TYR A 62 -5.94 -3.76 10.88
N ILE A 63 -5.63 -4.67 11.81
CA ILE A 63 -4.82 -4.44 13.00
C ILE A 63 -3.94 -5.68 13.16
N ALA A 64 -2.64 -5.47 13.34
CA ALA A 64 -1.68 -6.51 13.68
C ALA A 64 -1.12 -6.25 15.09
N LYS A 65 -0.81 -7.34 15.80
CA LYS A 65 -0.39 -7.33 17.20
C LYS A 65 1.09 -6.98 17.33
#